data_AF-A0AAV1S6F9-F1
#
_entry.id   AF-A0AAV1S6F9-F1
#
_cell.length_a   1.000
_cell.length_b   1.000
_cell.length_c   1.000
_cell.angle_alpha   90.00
_cell.angle_beta   90.00
_cell.angle_gamma   90.00
#
_symmetry.space_group_name_H-M   'P 1'
#
loop_
_entity.id
_entity.type
_entity.pdbx_description
1 polymer ?
#
loop_
_entity_poly.entity_id
_entity_poly.type
_entity_poly.pdbx_seq_one_letter_code
_entity_poly.pdbx_strand_id
1 'polypeptide(L)'
;MSNYSLAIEFQQRAVDAWDSHGPSAQNELMEASRILEQLKTKARDAFTNQLLTEALPMPHSNPSGINSLPDNPLNENQTSTI
;
A
#
# COMPACT_ATOMS: atom_id res chain seq x y z
N MET A 1 2.63 -9.64 0.90
CA MET A 1 3.48 -9.32 -0.27
C MET A 1 2.98 -10.12 -1.44
N SER A 2 2.41 -9.47 -2.45
CA SER A 2 1.90 -10.13 -3.66
C SER A 2 3.05 -10.88 -4.35
N ASN A 3 2.93 -12.19 -4.56
CA ASN A 3 3.98 -13.00 -5.19
C ASN A 3 3.94 -12.85 -6.72
N TYR A 4 4.20 -11.63 -7.20
CA TYR A 4 4.24 -11.33 -8.64
C TYR A 4 5.29 -12.17 -9.37
N SER A 5 6.36 -12.58 -8.69
CA SER A 5 7.39 -13.46 -9.25
C SER A 5 6.80 -14.79 -9.74
N LEU A 6 5.98 -15.44 -8.90
CA LEU A 6 5.32 -16.70 -9.28
C LEU A 6 4.33 -16.52 -10.44
N ALA A 7 3.58 -15.42 -10.44
CA ALA A 7 2.64 -15.13 -11.52
C ALA A 7 3.36 -14.86 -12.86
N ILE A 8 4.50 -14.17 -12.83
CA ILE A 8 5.35 -13.92 -14.00
C ILE A 8 5.92 -15.24 -14.53
N GLU A 9 6.43 -16.12 -13.66
CA GLU A 9 6.96 -17.43 -14.06
C GLU A 9 5.89 -18.32 -14.69
N PHE A 10 4.70 -18.37 -14.09
CA PHE A 10 3.57 -19.09 -14.66
C PHE A 10 3.21 -18.56 -16.05
N GLN A 11 3.11 -17.24 -16.18
CA GLN A 11 2.75 -16.60 -17.44
C GLN A 11 3.83 -16.79 -18.51
N GLN A 12 5.11 -16.79 -18.15
CA GLN A 12 6.21 -17.08 -19.07
C GLN A 12 6.07 -18.49 -19.66
N ARG A 13 5.79 -19.49 -18.82
CA ARG A 13 5.56 -20.88 -19.29
C ARG A 13 4.34 -20.98 -20.20
N ALA A 14 3.29 -20.19 -19.94
CA ALA A 14 2.12 -20.16 -20.80
C ALA A 14 2.45 -19.58 -22.19
N VAL A 15 3.25 -18.51 -22.25
CA VAL A 15 3.76 -17.94 -23.52
C VAL A 15 4.57 -18.98 -24.28
N ASP A 16 5.51 -19.65 -23.62
CA ASP A 16 6.36 -20.68 -24.25
C ASP A 16 5.53 -21.87 -24.78
N ALA A 17 4.46 -22.25 -24.05
CA ALA A 17 3.54 -23.30 -24.50
C ALA A 17 2.74 -22.86 -25.74
N TRP A 18 2.21 -21.63 -25.76
CA TRP A 18 1.46 -21.10 -26.91
C TRP A 18 2.34 -20.90 -28.15
N ASP A 19 3.61 -20.51 -27.97
CA ASP A 19 4.57 -20.38 -29.07
C ASP A 19 4.79 -21.73 -29.78
N SER A 20 4.78 -22.83 -29.02
CA SER A 20 4.89 -24.18 -29.58
C SER A 20 3.64 -24.68 -30.34
N HIS A 21 2.49 -24.01 -30.18
CA HIS A 21 1.22 -24.39 -30.79
C HIS A 21 1.00 -23.87 -32.23
N GLY A 22 1.89 -23.00 -32.73
CA GLY A 22 1.88 -22.54 -34.12
C GLY A 22 0.79 -21.51 -34.47
N PRO A 23 0.51 -21.27 -35.77
CA PRO A 23 -0.29 -20.14 -36.24
C PRO A 23 -1.73 -20.08 -35.71
N SER A 24 -2.28 -21.21 -35.27
CA SER A 24 -3.62 -21.28 -34.67
C SER A 24 -3.71 -20.64 -33.28
N ALA A 25 -2.59 -20.49 -32.58
CA ALA A 25 -2.51 -19.92 -31.23
C ALA A 25 -1.97 -18.48 -31.21
N GLN A 26 -1.87 -17.82 -32.38
CA GLN A 26 -1.25 -16.49 -32.49
C GLN A 26 -1.96 -15.43 -31.64
N ASN A 27 -3.29 -15.50 -31.55
CA ASN A 27 -4.08 -14.56 -30.76
C ASN A 27 -3.86 -14.79 -29.25
N GLU A 28 -3.82 -16.05 -28.85
CA GLU A 28 -3.56 -16.50 -27.49
C GLU A 28 -2.13 -16.12 -27.06
N LEU A 29 -1.14 -16.26 -27.95
CA LEU A 29 0.24 -15.85 -27.73
C LEU A 29 0.37 -14.33 -27.54
N MET A 30 -0.33 -13.54 -28.36
CA MET A 30 -0.35 -12.08 -28.20
C MET A 30 -0.96 -11.67 -26.86
N GLU A 31 -2.10 -12.27 -26.48
CA GLU A 31 -2.74 -11.94 -25.21
C GLU A 31 -1.90 -12.41 -24.02
N ALA A 32 -1.29 -13.59 -24.10
CA ALA A 32 -0.40 -14.11 -23.07
C ALA A 32 0.81 -13.19 -22.85
N SER A 33 1.37 -12.64 -23.94
CA SER A 33 2.47 -11.67 -23.90
C SER A 33 2.03 -10.33 -23.28
N ARG A 34 0.84 -9.83 -23.64
CA ARG A 34 0.26 -8.61 -23.08
C ARG A 34 0.04 -8.72 -21.56
N ILE A 35 -0.40 -9.89 -21.09
CA ILE A 35 -0.60 -10.17 -19.66
C ILE A 35 0.76 -10.23 -18.93
N LEU A 36 1.78 -10.83 -19.54
CA LEU A 36 3.13 -10.89 -18.99
C LEU A 36 3.72 -9.49 -18.76
N GLU A 37 3.55 -8.58 -19.71
CA GLU A 37 3.99 -7.19 -19.57
C GLU A 37 3.24 -6.46 -18.44
N GLN A 38 1.93 -6.65 -18.33
CA GLN A 38 1.15 -6.07 -17.24
C GLN A 38 1.59 -6.59 -15.87
N LEU A 39 1.94 -7.88 -15.75
CA LEU A 39 2.45 -8.45 -14.51
C LEU A 39 3.82 -7.85 -14.14
N LYS A 40 4.72 -7.65 -15.10
CA LYS A 40 6.02 -6.99 -14.89
C LYS A 40 5.85 -5.55 -14.44
N THR A 41 4.95 -4.79 -15.06
CA THR A 41 4.63 -3.40 -14.67
C THR A 41 4.05 -3.34 -13.26
N LYS A 42 3.05 -4.18 -12.96
CA LYS A 42 2.44 -4.24 -11.62
C LYS A 42 3.45 -4.66 -10.55
N ALA A 43 4.38 -5.56 -10.85
CA ALA A 43 5.46 -5.92 -9.94
C ALA A 43 6.30 -4.68 -9.62
N ARG A 44 6.76 -3.93 -10.63
CA ARG A 44 7.54 -2.71 -10.48
C ARG A 44 6.80 -1.62 -9.68
N ASP A 45 5.52 -1.42 -9.97
CA ASP A 45 4.70 -0.43 -9.27
C ASP A 45 4.49 -0.85 -7.80
N ALA A 46 4.29 -2.13 -7.54
CA ALA A 46 4.19 -2.66 -6.18
C ALA A 46 5.50 -2.51 -5.39
N PHE A 47 6.66 -2.62 -6.04
CA PHE A 47 7.96 -2.31 -5.42
C PHE A 47 8.10 -0.82 -5.10
N THR A 48 7.70 0.06 -6.03
CA THR A 48 7.81 1.52 -5.86
C THR A 48 6.88 2.03 -4.76
N ASN A 49 5.66 1.51 -4.67
CA ASN A 49 4.70 1.86 -3.63
C ASN A 49 5.14 1.35 -2.25
N GLN A 50 5.73 0.14 -2.17
CA GLN A 50 6.31 -0.35 -0.92
C GLN A 50 7.49 0.54 -0.46
N LEU A 51 8.38 0.90 -1.38
CA LEU A 51 9.52 1.79 -1.07
C LEU A 51 9.04 3.17 -0.58
N LEU A 52 8.01 3.75 -1.22
CA LEU A 52 7.45 5.04 -0.82
C LEU A 52 6.77 4.96 0.55
N THR A 53 6.10 3.84 0.86
CA THR A 53 5.43 3.64 2.16
C THR A 53 6.44 3.52 3.31
N GLU A 54 7.58 2.88 3.08
CA GLU A 54 8.66 2.73 4.08
C GLU A 54 9.50 4.00 4.27
N ALA A 55 9.46 4.95 3.33
CA ALA A 55 10.22 6.20 3.39
C ALA A 55 9.45 7.40 3.97
N LEU A 56 8.15 7.24 4.24
CA LEU A 56 7.36 8.29 4.89
C LEU A 56 7.50 8.16 6.41
N PRO A 57 7.97 9.20 7.13
CA PRO A 57 7.91 9.18 8.59
C PRO A 57 6.44 9.02 8.98
N MET A 58 6.12 7.93 9.68
CA MET A 58 4.77 7.75 10.22
C MET A 58 4.43 8.99 11.05
N PRO A 59 3.32 9.70 10.78
CA PRO A 59 2.85 10.71 11.69
C PRO A 59 2.49 10.00 13.00
N HIS A 60 3.34 10.15 14.01
CA HIS A 60 3.01 9.81 15.39
C HIS A 60 1.85 10.70 15.83
N SER A 61 0.63 10.31 15.49
CA SER A 61 -0.56 10.87 16.10
C SER A 61 -0.66 10.24 17.48
N ASN A 62 -0.08 10.92 18.48
CA ASN A 62 -0.51 10.78 19.86
C ASN A 62 -1.68 11.76 20.06
N PRO A 63 -2.95 11.34 20.00
CA PRO A 63 -4.03 12.15 20.51
C PRO A 63 -3.96 12.09 22.04
N SER A 64 -3.12 12.92 22.65
CA SER A 64 -3.22 13.23 24.08
C SER A 64 -4.45 14.11 24.28
N GLY A 65 -5.63 13.50 24.15
CA GLY A 65 -6.89 14.09 24.56
C GLY A 65 -6.96 14.10 26.08
N ILE A 66 -6.55 15.20 26.69
CA ILE A 66 -7.05 15.59 28.02
C ILE A 66 -7.39 17.08 27.94
N ASN A 67 -8.67 17.31 27.63
CA ASN A 67 -9.52 18.46 27.95
C ASN A 67 -8.81 19.66 28.61
N SER A 68 -8.73 20.76 27.84
CA SER A 68 -8.62 22.08 28.42
C SER A 68 -9.90 22.46 29.17
N LEU A 69 -9.70 23.00 30.38
CA LEU A 69 -10.61 23.79 31.23
C LEU A 69 -11.44 23.04 32.29
N PRO A 70 -11.07 23.16 33.57
CA PRO A 70 -12.02 23.44 34.62
C PRO A 70 -12.18 24.96 34.74
N ASP A 71 -13.38 25.45 34.46
CA ASP A 71 -13.86 26.71 35.02
C ASP A 71 -13.74 26.64 36.55
N ASN A 72 -13.00 27.57 37.16
CA ASN A 72 -13.39 28.34 38.36
C ASN A 72 -12.17 29.02 39.01
N PRO A 73 -12.03 30.36 39.03
CA PRO A 73 -11.12 31.03 39.93
C PRO A 73 -11.80 31.23 41.30
N LEU A 74 -11.61 30.28 42.22
CA LEU A 74 -11.85 30.54 43.64
C LEU A 74 -10.64 31.28 44.20
N ASN A 75 -10.72 32.61 44.21
CA ASN A 75 -9.76 33.51 44.86
C ASN A 75 -10.39 34.14 46.12
N GLU A 76 -10.09 33.50 47.24
CA GLU A 76 -9.62 34.03 48.53
C GLU A 76 -10.13 35.38 49.10
N ASN A 77 -10.32 35.33 50.44
CA ASN A 77 -10.24 36.41 51.43
C ASN A 77 -11.54 37.16 51.73
N GLN A 78 -12.20 36.85 52.87
CA GLN A 78 -12.25 37.73 54.05
C GLN A 78 -12.59 36.93 55.32
N THR A 79 -11.60 36.81 56.20
CA THR A 79 -11.81 36.57 57.64
C THR A 79 -12.25 37.90 58.26
N SER A 80 -13.41 37.95 58.92
CA SER A 80 -13.60 38.85 60.05
C SER A 80 -14.63 38.29 61.01
N THR A 81 -14.12 38.06 62.20
CA THR A 81 -14.76 37.60 63.42
C THR A 81 -15.30 38.82 64.19
N ILE A 82 -16.36 38.55 64.96
CA ILE A 82 -17.08 39.35 65.98
C ILE A 82 -18.23 40.20 65.44
#